data_AF-A0A7J8YGU8-F1
#
_entry.id   AF-A0A7J8YGU8-F1
#
_cell.length_a   1.000
_cell.length_b   1.000
_cell.length_c   1.000
_cell.angle_alpha   90.00
_cell.angle_beta   90.00
_cell.angle_gamma   90.00
#
_symmetry.space_group_name_H-M   'P 1'
#
loop_
_entity.id
_entity.type
_entity.pdbx_description
1 polymer ?
#
loop_
_entity_poly.entity_id
_entity_poly.type
_entity_poly.pdbx_seq_one_letter_code
_entity_poly.pdbx_strand_id
1 'polypeptide(L)'
;DEEGNEVLLREEDARTVPCGQALDCSVPSLPHMVRNVTAQRLFDEKPVRVTAEEDARKVSCGQAVDCSLRSLPPRPPIVTSQKLFHEKTVIVTTEEDEEIIKSVVAGTLPSYSLESKLGDCKRAAAIRREALQRLTGRSLSGLPLDGFDYESILGQCCEMPIGYVQIPVGIAGPLLLNGREYSVPMATTEGCLVASTNRGCKAIHLSGGATSILLKDGMTRAPVVRFSTAKRAAELKFYLEDPENFDTLAVVFNRSSRFGRLQSIKCAIAGKNLYLRFTCSTGDAMGMNMVSKGVQNVLD
;
A
#
# COMPACT_ATOMS: atom_id res chain seq x y z
N ASP A 1 -31.65 -18.76 46.22
CA ASP A 1 -30.92 -17.77 47.04
C ASP A 1 -29.45 -18.00 46.78
N GLU A 2 -28.66 -17.21 46.07
CA GLU A 2 -28.74 -15.89 45.41
C GLU A 2 -27.68 -15.98 44.27
N GLU A 3 -28.04 -15.70 43.03
CA GLU A 3 -27.65 -14.49 42.27
C GLU A 3 -26.14 -14.19 42.14
N GLY A 4 -25.68 -14.01 40.89
CA GLY A 4 -24.30 -13.56 40.63
C GLY A 4 -23.82 -13.48 39.18
N ASN A 5 -24.64 -12.96 38.28
CA ASN A 5 -24.27 -12.11 37.14
C ASN A 5 -23.37 -12.66 36.00
N GLU A 6 -24.02 -13.17 34.93
CA GLU A 6 -23.47 -13.17 33.56
C GLU A 6 -23.42 -11.74 33.01
N VAL A 7 -22.23 -11.24 32.68
CA VAL A 7 -22.06 -9.98 31.95
C VAL A 7 -21.83 -10.28 30.47
N LEU A 8 -22.91 -10.12 29.70
CA LEU A 8 -22.90 -9.97 28.25
C LEU A 8 -22.39 -8.55 27.92
N LEU A 9 -21.30 -8.43 27.17
CA LEU A 9 -20.92 -7.16 26.52
C LEU A 9 -20.87 -7.37 25.01
N ARG A 10 -21.87 -6.79 24.33
CA ARG A 10 -21.83 -6.38 22.93
C ARG A 10 -21.85 -4.85 22.88
N GLU A 11 -21.40 -4.33 21.74
CA GLU A 11 -21.17 -2.92 21.38
C GLU A 11 -19.81 -2.37 21.83
N GLU A 12 -19.07 -1.54 21.11
CA GLU A 12 -18.88 -1.15 19.70
C GLU A 12 -17.64 -0.22 19.74
N ASP A 13 -17.05 0.14 18.58
CA ASP A 13 -16.12 1.28 18.40
C ASP A 13 -14.75 1.29 19.13
N ALA A 14 -13.74 0.65 18.52
CA ALA A 14 -12.34 1.01 18.71
C ALA A 14 -11.89 2.00 17.60
N ARG A 15 -12.27 3.27 17.76
CA ARG A 15 -11.66 4.39 17.03
C ARG A 15 -10.33 4.78 17.71
N THR A 16 -9.29 4.84 16.88
CA THR A 16 -8.16 5.79 16.92
C THR A 16 -7.45 6.05 18.27
N VAL A 17 -6.25 5.50 18.43
CA VAL A 17 -5.25 6.02 19.39
C VAL A 17 -4.07 6.62 18.62
N PRO A 18 -3.70 7.89 18.85
CA PRO A 18 -2.67 8.59 18.11
C PRO A 18 -1.26 8.14 18.52
N CYS A 19 -0.40 7.93 17.53
CA CYS A 19 1.03 7.67 17.73
C CYS A 19 1.75 9.01 17.96
N GLY A 20 2.28 9.20 19.16
CA GLY A 20 3.11 10.35 19.47
C GLY A 20 3.46 10.43 20.94
N GLN A 21 4.55 9.77 21.34
CA GLN A 21 5.53 10.29 22.30
C GLN A 21 6.76 9.38 22.35
N ALA A 22 7.91 10.03 22.21
CA ALA A 22 9.24 9.44 22.19
C ALA A 22 9.56 8.74 23.52
N LEU A 23 10.17 7.55 23.45
CA LEU A 23 10.89 6.97 24.57
C LEU A 23 12.39 6.96 24.23
N ASP A 24 13.09 7.67 25.10
CA ASP A 24 14.52 7.87 25.19
C ASP A 24 15.24 6.54 25.40
N CYS A 25 16.24 6.22 24.57
CA CYS A 25 17.05 5.02 24.70
C CYS A 25 18.53 5.42 24.72
N SER A 26 19.00 5.77 25.92
CA SER A 26 20.41 5.86 26.29
C SER A 26 21.11 4.49 26.12
N VAL A 27 22.20 4.47 25.34
CA VAL A 27 23.06 3.31 25.09
C VAL A 27 24.19 3.27 26.13
N PRO A 28 24.53 2.11 26.74
CA PRO A 28 25.64 2.01 27.68
C PRO A 28 27.00 1.92 26.95
N SER A 29 27.98 2.62 27.49
CA SER A 29 29.39 2.65 27.08
C SER A 29 30.22 1.52 27.74
N LEU A 30 31.26 1.04 27.04
CA LEU A 30 32.56 0.49 27.54
C LEU A 30 33.26 -0.37 26.43
N PRO A 31 34.58 -0.63 26.48
CA PRO A 31 35.73 0.25 26.72
C PRO A 31 36.77 0.23 25.56
N HIS A 32 37.71 1.15 25.64
CA HIS A 32 38.89 1.34 24.78
C HIS A 32 39.69 0.07 24.45
N MET A 33 40.02 -0.13 23.17
CA MET A 33 41.27 -0.77 22.75
C MET A 33 41.91 0.01 21.59
N VAL A 34 43.15 0.41 21.82
CA VAL A 34 44.02 1.17 20.93
C VAL A 34 44.49 0.31 19.77
N ARG A 35 44.41 0.80 18.52
CA ARG A 35 45.41 0.55 17.47
C ARG A 35 45.30 1.54 16.31
N ASN A 36 46.45 2.14 16.02
CA ASN A 36 46.70 3.15 15.00
C ASN A 36 46.46 2.61 13.58
N VAL A 37 45.73 3.36 12.75
CA VAL A 37 45.97 3.40 11.30
C VAL A 37 45.80 4.86 10.84
N THR A 38 46.84 5.35 10.19
CA THR A 38 47.07 6.71 9.73
C THR A 38 46.06 7.13 8.67
N ALA A 39 45.24 8.16 8.95
CA ALA A 39 44.41 8.84 7.95
C ALA A 39 45.04 10.18 7.58
N GLN A 40 45.41 10.32 6.30
CA GLN A 40 45.90 11.57 5.71
C GLN A 40 44.82 12.66 5.78
N ARG A 41 45.19 13.81 6.34
CA ARG A 41 44.40 15.05 6.35
C ARG A 41 44.46 15.71 4.97
N LEU A 42 43.30 16.10 4.45
CA LEU A 42 43.16 17.12 3.40
C LEU A 42 41.78 17.79 3.55
N PHE A 43 41.68 18.70 4.51
CA PHE A 43 40.68 19.76 4.52
C PHE A 43 41.38 21.03 5.01
N ASP A 44 41.47 22.00 4.11
CA ASP A 44 41.97 23.35 4.35
C ASP A 44 40.77 24.17 4.86
N GLU A 45 40.68 24.37 6.17
CA GLU A 45 39.66 25.22 6.78
C GLU A 45 40.07 26.70 6.63
N LYS A 46 39.27 27.50 5.92
CA LYS A 46 39.33 28.96 6.01
C LYS A 46 38.11 29.49 6.77
N PRO A 47 38.30 30.38 7.76
CA PRO A 47 37.20 30.90 8.57
C PRO A 47 36.42 31.96 7.79
N VAL A 48 35.09 31.79 7.70
CA VAL A 48 34.20 32.82 7.16
C VAL A 48 33.80 33.77 8.29
N ARG A 49 34.17 35.05 8.16
CA ARG A 49 33.71 36.14 9.02
C ARG A 49 32.26 36.50 8.67
N VAL A 50 31.39 36.53 9.68
CA VAL A 50 30.05 37.10 9.57
C VAL A 50 30.14 38.59 9.89
N THR A 51 29.89 39.45 8.90
CA THR A 51 29.60 40.87 9.10
C THR A 51 28.10 41.08 8.94
N ALA A 52 27.46 41.63 9.97
CA ALA A 52 26.09 42.11 9.91
C ALA A 52 26.10 43.52 9.32
N GLU A 53 25.52 43.69 8.14
CA GLU A 53 25.04 44.99 7.65
C GLU A 53 23.59 44.81 7.19
N GLU A 54 22.72 45.69 7.69
CA GLU A 54 21.30 45.78 7.37
C GLU A 54 21.12 46.26 5.92
N ASP A 55 20.40 45.49 5.09
CA ASP A 55 19.87 45.99 3.81
C ASP A 55 18.35 46.03 3.88
N ALA A 56 17.84 47.20 4.26
CA ALA A 56 16.43 47.52 4.26
C ALA A 56 15.94 47.73 2.81
N ARG A 57 15.32 46.72 2.21
CA ARG A 57 14.38 46.91 1.09
C ARG A 57 13.09 46.14 1.33
N LYS A 58 12.03 46.89 1.66
CA LYS A 58 10.64 46.43 1.63
C LYS A 58 10.23 46.19 0.17
N VAL A 59 9.94 44.94 -0.20
CA VAL A 59 9.15 44.63 -1.39
C VAL A 59 8.13 43.56 -1.05
N SER A 60 6.86 43.85 -1.35
CA SER A 60 5.68 43.06 -1.07
C SER A 60 5.55 41.84 -1.98
N CYS A 61 5.04 40.74 -1.40
CA CYS A 61 4.51 39.60 -2.12
C CYS A 61 3.42 40.04 -3.11
N GLY A 62 3.57 39.67 -4.39
CA GLY A 62 2.51 39.75 -5.41
C GLY A 62 2.81 40.69 -6.59
N GLN A 63 3.11 40.11 -7.75
CA GLN A 63 2.87 40.70 -9.08
C GLN A 63 2.37 39.52 -9.94
N ALA A 64 1.12 39.42 -10.41
CA ALA A 64 0.28 40.36 -11.15
C ALA A 64 1.01 40.90 -12.39
N VAL A 65 0.82 40.21 -13.51
CA VAL A 65 1.16 40.69 -14.85
C VAL A 65 0.12 41.74 -15.25
N ASP A 66 0.60 42.94 -15.56
CA ASP A 66 -0.19 44.06 -16.06
C ASP A 66 -0.82 43.72 -17.43
N CYS A 67 -2.13 43.90 -17.52
CA CYS A 67 -2.89 43.73 -18.76
C CYS A 67 -3.90 44.88 -18.81
N SER A 68 -3.56 45.92 -19.58
CA SER A 68 -4.38 47.12 -19.76
C SER A 68 -5.80 46.75 -20.19
N LEU A 69 -6.77 47.04 -19.31
CA LEU A 69 -8.20 46.82 -19.50
C LEU A 69 -8.75 47.71 -20.62
N ARG A 70 -9.26 47.10 -21.70
CA ARG A 70 -10.44 47.62 -22.41
C ARG A 70 -11.68 46.99 -21.78
N SER A 71 -12.65 47.81 -21.39
CA SER A 71 -13.91 47.36 -20.82
C SER A 71 -14.70 46.51 -21.81
N LEU A 72 -14.94 45.24 -21.47
CA LEU A 72 -15.85 44.35 -22.19
C LEU A 72 -17.32 44.63 -21.76
N PRO A 73 -18.30 44.47 -22.66
CA PRO A 73 -19.71 44.63 -22.32
C PRO A 73 -20.19 43.54 -21.34
N PRO A 74 -21.28 43.78 -20.58
CA PRO A 74 -21.73 42.87 -19.54
C PRO A 74 -22.13 41.50 -20.11
N ARG A 75 -21.73 40.44 -19.39
CA ARG A 75 -22.09 39.04 -19.71
C ARG A 75 -23.61 38.84 -19.62
N PRO A 76 -24.22 38.09 -20.56
CA PRO A 76 -25.59 37.62 -20.37
C PRO A 76 -25.66 36.62 -19.21
N PRO A 77 -26.83 36.47 -18.56
CA PRO A 77 -26.99 35.60 -17.40
C PRO A 77 -26.67 34.15 -17.77
N ILE A 78 -25.97 33.46 -16.86
CA ILE A 78 -25.66 32.04 -16.95
C ILE A 78 -26.99 31.29 -16.91
N VAL A 79 -27.40 30.77 -18.06
CA VAL A 79 -28.46 29.77 -18.12
C VAL A 79 -27.88 28.49 -17.54
N THR A 80 -28.31 28.16 -16.32
CA THR A 80 -28.09 26.86 -15.70
C THR A 80 -28.77 25.80 -16.56
N SER A 81 -28.07 25.31 -17.58
CA SER A 81 -28.46 24.08 -18.24
C SER A 81 -28.05 22.92 -17.34
N GLN A 82 -28.96 22.49 -16.47
CA GLN A 82 -28.91 21.15 -15.92
C GLN A 82 -28.99 20.19 -17.13
N LYS A 83 -27.84 19.74 -17.62
CA LYS A 83 -27.79 18.55 -18.45
C LYS A 83 -28.04 17.36 -17.53
N LEU A 84 -29.32 17.05 -17.39
CA LEU A 84 -29.83 15.78 -16.90
C LEU A 84 -29.41 14.71 -17.91
N PHE A 85 -28.18 14.20 -17.80
CA PHE A 85 -27.80 12.95 -18.45
C PHE A 85 -28.38 11.81 -17.61
N HIS A 86 -29.70 11.61 -17.72
CA HIS A 86 -30.30 10.33 -17.40
C HIS A 86 -30.25 9.47 -18.66
N GLU A 87 -29.04 9.18 -19.12
CA GLU A 87 -28.85 8.13 -20.11
C GLU A 87 -28.92 6.83 -19.32
N LYS A 88 -30.13 6.27 -19.22
CA LYS A 88 -30.28 4.87 -18.84
C LYS A 88 -29.52 4.09 -19.90
N THR A 89 -28.29 3.69 -19.61
CA THR A 89 -27.61 2.63 -20.35
C THR A 89 -28.42 1.38 -20.10
N VAL A 90 -29.43 1.16 -20.94
CA VAL A 90 -30.18 -0.08 -20.98
C VAL A 90 -29.20 -1.11 -21.51
N ILE A 91 -28.56 -1.85 -20.60
CA ILE A 91 -27.93 -3.11 -20.95
C ILE A 91 -29.07 -3.94 -21.54
N VAL A 92 -28.99 -4.24 -22.83
CA VAL A 92 -29.92 -5.16 -23.47
C VAL A 92 -29.60 -6.53 -22.89
N THR A 93 -30.23 -6.84 -21.76
CA THR A 93 -30.22 -8.16 -21.17
C THR A 93 -31.03 -9.06 -22.08
N THR A 94 -30.42 -10.12 -22.58
CA THR A 94 -31.16 -11.16 -23.30
C THR A 94 -32.18 -11.81 -22.35
N GLU A 95 -33.17 -12.52 -22.88
CA GLU A 95 -34.13 -13.26 -22.05
C GLU A 95 -33.41 -14.25 -21.11
N GLU A 96 -32.33 -14.86 -21.60
CA GLU A 96 -31.44 -15.71 -20.81
C GLU A 96 -30.79 -14.96 -19.63
N ASP A 97 -30.28 -13.75 -19.87
CA ASP A 97 -29.66 -12.94 -18.81
C ASP A 97 -30.68 -12.61 -17.71
N GLU A 98 -31.93 -12.32 -18.08
CA GLU A 98 -33.00 -12.06 -17.11
C GLU A 98 -33.31 -13.26 -16.22
N GLU A 99 -33.33 -14.47 -16.77
CA GLU A 99 -33.52 -15.71 -15.99
C GLU A 99 -32.34 -15.97 -15.05
N ILE A 100 -31.12 -15.73 -15.52
CA ILE A 100 -29.90 -15.86 -14.72
C ILE A 100 -29.92 -14.84 -13.58
N ILE A 101 -30.25 -13.57 -13.86
CA ILE A 101 -30.35 -12.52 -12.84
C ILE A 101 -31.38 -12.91 -11.78
N LYS A 102 -32.58 -13.36 -12.18
CA LYS A 102 -33.62 -13.82 -11.24
C LYS A 102 -33.12 -14.98 -10.38
N SER A 103 -32.37 -15.91 -10.96
CA SER A 103 -31.79 -17.05 -10.23
C SER A 103 -30.72 -16.63 -9.24
N VAL A 104 -29.88 -15.64 -9.58
CA VAL A 104 -28.89 -15.06 -8.66
C VAL A 104 -29.59 -14.32 -7.52
N VAL A 105 -30.61 -13.51 -7.82
CA VAL A 105 -31.40 -12.77 -6.83
C VAL A 105 -32.13 -13.72 -5.88
N ALA A 106 -32.69 -14.82 -6.40
CA ALA A 106 -33.34 -15.86 -5.60
C ALA A 106 -32.36 -16.73 -4.79
N GLY A 107 -31.05 -16.61 -5.02
CA GLY A 107 -30.01 -17.39 -4.35
C GLY A 107 -29.88 -18.84 -4.84
N THR A 108 -30.60 -19.23 -5.90
CA THR A 108 -30.49 -20.57 -6.49
C THR A 108 -29.19 -20.74 -7.27
N LEU A 109 -28.69 -19.67 -7.88
CA LEU A 109 -27.42 -19.63 -8.60
C LEU A 109 -26.37 -18.84 -7.83
N PRO A 110 -25.26 -19.46 -7.36
CA PRO A 110 -24.19 -18.73 -6.68
C PRO A 110 -23.46 -17.76 -7.63
N SER A 111 -23.43 -16.48 -7.24
CA SER A 111 -22.83 -15.38 -8.01
C SER A 111 -21.34 -15.57 -8.34
N TYR A 112 -20.57 -16.21 -7.47
CA TYR A 112 -19.13 -16.47 -7.70
C TYR A 112 -18.86 -17.50 -8.80
N SER A 113 -19.88 -18.23 -9.27
CA SER A 113 -19.73 -19.27 -10.30
C SER A 113 -20.02 -18.78 -11.72
N LEU A 114 -20.46 -17.51 -11.87
CA LEU A 114 -20.96 -16.97 -13.14
C LEU A 114 -19.89 -16.99 -14.23
N GLU A 115 -18.65 -16.62 -13.91
CA GLU A 115 -17.54 -16.63 -14.87
C GLU A 115 -17.32 -18.02 -15.46
N SER A 116 -17.31 -19.05 -14.60
CA SER A 116 -17.13 -20.45 -15.03
C SER A 116 -18.30 -21.01 -15.84
N LYS A 117 -19.53 -20.57 -15.57
CA LYS A 117 -20.74 -21.09 -16.22
C LYS A 117 -21.04 -20.40 -17.55
N LEU A 118 -20.78 -19.09 -17.62
CA LEU A 118 -21.08 -18.28 -18.80
C LEU A 118 -19.93 -18.26 -19.79
N GLY A 119 -18.69 -18.50 -19.34
CA GLY A 119 -17.49 -18.41 -20.17
C GLY A 119 -17.15 -16.98 -20.62
N ASP A 120 -17.89 -15.98 -20.14
CA ASP A 120 -17.70 -14.56 -20.43
C ASP A 120 -17.68 -13.78 -19.11
N CYS A 121 -16.49 -13.30 -18.75
CA CYS A 121 -16.25 -12.60 -17.49
C CYS A 121 -16.94 -11.22 -17.45
N LYS A 122 -17.06 -10.55 -18.60
CA LYS A 122 -17.73 -9.25 -18.70
C LYS A 122 -19.24 -9.42 -18.52
N ARG A 123 -19.83 -10.41 -19.20
CA ARG A 123 -21.25 -10.77 -19.04
C ARG A 123 -21.54 -11.19 -17.60
N ALA A 124 -20.67 -11.99 -16.98
CA ALA A 124 -20.79 -12.37 -15.57
C ALA A 124 -20.80 -11.14 -14.63
N ALA A 125 -19.90 -10.18 -14.84
CA ALA A 125 -19.87 -8.94 -14.07
C ALA A 125 -21.14 -8.09 -14.30
N ALA A 126 -21.66 -8.03 -15.53
CA ALA A 126 -22.89 -7.32 -15.87
C ALA A 126 -24.13 -7.90 -15.14
N ILE A 127 -24.29 -9.23 -15.22
CA ILE A 127 -25.38 -9.96 -14.55
C ILE A 127 -25.31 -9.76 -13.03
N ARG A 128 -24.11 -9.89 -12.46
CA ARG A 128 -23.87 -9.69 -11.03
C ARG A 128 -24.22 -8.28 -10.58
N ARG A 129 -23.78 -7.29 -11.36
CA ARG A 129 -24.09 -5.87 -11.13
C ARG A 129 -25.60 -5.64 -11.11
N GLU A 130 -26.32 -6.18 -12.09
CA GLU A 130 -27.78 -6.03 -12.18
C GLU A 130 -28.51 -6.74 -11.04
N ALA A 131 -28.10 -7.96 -10.69
CA ALA A 131 -28.62 -8.68 -9.53
C ALA A 131 -28.41 -7.89 -8.23
N LEU A 132 -27.25 -7.26 -8.06
CA LEU A 132 -26.95 -6.43 -6.89
C LEU A 132 -27.84 -5.17 -6.82
N GLN A 133 -28.12 -4.52 -7.96
CA GLN A 133 -29.05 -3.38 -8.01
C GLN A 133 -30.46 -3.79 -7.57
N ARG A 134 -30.95 -4.96 -8.02
CA ARG A 134 -32.27 -5.49 -7.64
C ARG A 134 -32.34 -5.86 -6.15
N LEU A 135 -31.30 -6.52 -5.63
CA LEU A 135 -31.23 -6.92 -4.23
C LEU A 135 -31.20 -5.72 -3.28
N THR A 136 -30.44 -4.68 -3.63
CA THR A 136 -30.25 -3.51 -2.76
C THR A 136 -31.27 -2.41 -2.97
N GLY A 137 -31.99 -2.43 -4.11
CA GLY A 137 -32.83 -1.33 -4.56
C GLY A 137 -32.05 -0.03 -4.86
N ARG A 138 -30.72 -0.09 -4.93
CA ARG A 138 -29.84 1.06 -5.16
C ARG A 138 -29.22 1.00 -6.55
N SER A 139 -29.12 2.16 -7.20
CA SER A 139 -28.44 2.27 -8.48
C SER A 139 -26.92 2.25 -8.30
N LEU A 140 -26.22 1.56 -9.21
CA LEU A 140 -24.77 1.59 -9.35
C LEU A 140 -24.32 2.54 -10.48
N SER A 141 -25.19 3.48 -10.87
CA SER A 141 -24.86 4.52 -11.85
C SER A 141 -23.56 5.23 -11.47
N GLY A 142 -22.65 5.37 -12.42
CA GLY A 142 -21.33 6.01 -12.19
C GLY A 142 -20.20 5.03 -11.86
N LEU A 143 -20.49 3.75 -11.62
CA LEU A 143 -19.47 2.70 -11.62
C LEU A 143 -19.34 2.13 -13.06
N PRO A 144 -18.25 2.37 -13.79
CA PRO A 144 -18.08 1.86 -15.14
C PRO A 144 -18.03 0.33 -15.19
N LEU A 145 -18.45 -0.22 -16.33
CA LEU A 145 -18.39 -1.65 -16.63
C LEU A 145 -17.59 -1.91 -17.92
N ASP A 146 -17.79 -1.11 -18.96
CA ASP A 146 -17.10 -1.25 -20.24
C ASP A 146 -15.65 -0.74 -20.23
N GLY A 147 -14.83 -1.19 -21.17
CA GLY A 147 -13.45 -0.71 -21.32
C GLY A 147 -12.45 -1.33 -20.34
N PHE A 148 -12.83 -2.40 -19.64
CA PHE A 148 -11.97 -3.15 -18.73
C PHE A 148 -11.86 -4.61 -19.17
N ASP A 149 -10.66 -5.18 -19.09
CA ASP A 149 -10.39 -6.58 -19.38
C ASP A 149 -10.63 -7.44 -18.13
N TYR A 150 -11.83 -7.99 -18.00
CA TYR A 150 -12.22 -8.84 -16.87
C TYR A 150 -11.54 -10.20 -16.86
N GLU A 151 -11.03 -10.69 -17.99
CA GLU A 151 -10.32 -11.97 -18.03
C GLU A 151 -8.98 -11.85 -17.30
N SER A 152 -8.31 -10.70 -17.43
CA SER A 152 -7.01 -10.44 -16.79
C SER A 152 -7.02 -10.53 -15.25
N ILE A 153 -8.17 -10.28 -14.60
CA ILE A 153 -8.28 -10.30 -13.13
C ILE A 153 -8.75 -11.65 -12.57
N LEU A 154 -9.30 -12.52 -13.41
CA LEU A 154 -9.95 -13.75 -12.99
C LEU A 154 -8.95 -14.68 -12.28
N GLY A 155 -9.25 -15.02 -11.02
CA GLY A 155 -8.43 -15.93 -10.21
C GLY A 155 -7.08 -15.35 -9.79
N GLN A 156 -6.83 -14.06 -10.00
CA GLN A 156 -5.56 -13.41 -9.69
C GLN A 156 -5.71 -12.18 -8.80
N CYS A 157 -6.62 -11.27 -9.14
CA CYS A 157 -6.64 -9.91 -8.56
C CYS A 157 -7.91 -9.59 -7.78
N CYS A 158 -9.08 -10.04 -8.25
CA CYS A 158 -10.35 -9.69 -7.62
C CYS A 158 -11.41 -10.76 -7.94
N GLU A 159 -12.17 -11.15 -6.92
CA GLU A 159 -13.31 -12.04 -7.04
C GLU A 159 -14.62 -11.25 -7.20
N MET A 160 -15.59 -11.83 -7.91
CA MET A 160 -16.94 -11.29 -8.07
C MET A 160 -17.00 -9.80 -8.52
N PRO A 161 -16.32 -9.41 -9.61
CA PRO A 161 -16.32 -8.03 -10.08
C PRO A 161 -17.72 -7.55 -10.51
N ILE A 162 -18.02 -6.27 -10.27
CA ILE A 162 -19.26 -5.58 -10.69
C ILE A 162 -19.00 -4.30 -11.50
N GLY A 163 -17.73 -4.07 -11.84
CA GLY A 163 -17.20 -2.86 -12.43
C GLY A 163 -15.81 -2.55 -11.88
N TYR A 164 -15.33 -1.32 -12.10
CA TYR A 164 -14.04 -0.85 -11.61
C TYR A 164 -14.13 0.63 -11.23
N VAL A 165 -13.20 1.11 -10.39
CA VAL A 165 -13.13 2.52 -10.00
C VAL A 165 -12.05 3.23 -10.80
N GLN A 166 -12.40 4.37 -11.39
CA GLN A 166 -11.45 5.24 -12.08
C GLN A 166 -10.79 6.19 -11.09
N ILE A 167 -9.45 6.17 -11.04
CA ILE A 167 -8.66 7.07 -10.19
C ILE A 167 -7.86 8.02 -11.10
N PRO A 168 -7.94 9.35 -10.93
CA PRO A 168 -7.12 10.28 -11.69
C PRO A 168 -5.63 10.01 -11.50
N VAL A 169 -4.87 10.01 -12.59
CA VAL A 169 -3.42 9.80 -12.58
C VAL A 169 -2.72 11.06 -13.09
N GLY A 170 -1.91 11.66 -12.22
CA GLY A 170 -1.01 12.77 -12.57
C GLY A 170 0.44 12.31 -12.68
N ILE A 171 1.31 13.18 -13.19
CA ILE A 171 2.76 12.95 -13.28
C ILE A 171 3.48 14.06 -12.51
N ALA A 172 4.43 13.68 -11.65
CA ALA A 172 5.36 14.60 -10.98
C ALA A 172 6.79 14.34 -11.46
N GLY A 173 7.53 15.40 -11.84
CA GLY A 173 8.92 15.27 -12.28
C GLY A 173 9.43 16.42 -13.17
N PRO A 174 10.70 16.33 -13.62
CA PRO A 174 11.63 15.22 -13.39
C PRO A 174 12.18 15.19 -11.96
N LEU A 175 12.22 14.00 -11.35
CA LEU A 175 12.96 13.74 -10.11
C LEU A 175 14.36 13.25 -10.47
N LEU A 176 15.39 14.05 -10.20
CA LEU A 176 16.79 13.64 -10.35
C LEU A 176 17.22 12.84 -9.12
N LEU A 177 17.37 11.53 -9.28
CA LEU A 177 17.73 10.59 -8.21
C LEU A 177 18.85 9.67 -8.69
N ASN A 178 19.95 9.59 -7.92
CA ASN A 178 21.11 8.76 -8.25
C ASN A 178 21.65 8.99 -9.69
N GLY A 179 21.64 10.26 -10.12
CA GLY A 179 22.11 10.66 -11.46
C GLY A 179 21.16 10.32 -12.62
N ARG A 180 19.92 9.90 -12.34
CA ARG A 180 18.91 9.58 -13.35
C ARG A 180 17.64 10.40 -13.12
N GLU A 181 16.97 10.79 -14.20
CA GLU A 181 15.69 11.49 -14.14
C GLU A 181 14.51 10.53 -14.21
N TYR A 182 13.51 10.77 -13.35
CA TYR A 182 12.30 9.96 -13.27
C TYR A 182 11.05 10.84 -13.38
N SER A 183 10.08 10.37 -14.16
CA SER A 183 8.70 10.87 -14.14
C SER A 183 7.87 9.93 -13.27
N VAL A 184 7.35 10.44 -12.16
CA VAL A 184 6.65 9.64 -11.15
C VAL A 184 5.14 9.69 -11.41
N PRO A 185 4.50 8.58 -11.83
CA PRO A 185 3.06 8.51 -11.93
C PRO A 185 2.43 8.45 -10.53
N MET A 186 1.36 9.22 -10.31
CA MET A 186 0.66 9.31 -9.03
C MET A 186 -0.85 9.20 -9.26
N ALA A 187 -1.47 8.12 -8.77
CA ALA A 187 -2.91 7.95 -8.75
C ALA A 187 -3.49 8.53 -7.45
N THR A 188 -4.30 9.59 -7.53
CA THR A 188 -4.87 10.24 -6.35
C THR A 188 -6.13 11.04 -6.68
N THR A 189 -7.02 11.19 -5.70
CA THR A 189 -8.15 12.14 -5.72
C THR A 189 -7.89 13.37 -4.83
N GLU A 190 -6.76 13.41 -4.12
CA GLU A 190 -6.39 14.50 -3.22
C GLU A 190 -5.92 15.73 -4.03
N GLY A 191 -6.58 16.86 -3.79
CA GLY A 191 -6.20 18.14 -4.39
C GLY A 191 -4.79 18.58 -3.98
N CYS A 192 -4.10 19.29 -4.88
CA CYS A 192 -2.76 19.84 -4.67
C CYS A 192 -1.63 18.83 -4.42
N LEU A 193 -1.89 17.54 -4.14
CA LEU A 193 -0.85 16.55 -3.85
C LEU A 193 0.19 16.44 -4.98
N VAL A 194 -0.27 16.19 -6.22
CA VAL A 194 0.63 16.04 -7.38
C VAL A 194 1.41 17.33 -7.64
N ALA A 195 0.75 18.49 -7.56
CA ALA A 195 1.39 19.79 -7.77
C ALA A 195 2.46 20.10 -6.70
N SER A 196 2.16 19.76 -5.43
CA SER A 196 3.09 19.90 -4.31
C SER A 196 4.31 18.99 -4.48
N THR A 197 4.10 17.72 -4.80
CA THR A 197 5.18 16.77 -5.11
C THR A 197 6.03 17.25 -6.28
N ASN A 198 5.40 17.76 -7.34
CA ASN A 198 6.11 18.30 -8.51
C ASN A 198 6.98 19.52 -8.15
N ARG A 199 6.49 20.42 -7.28
CA ARG A 199 7.29 21.52 -6.74
C ARG A 199 8.50 21.01 -5.95
N GLY A 200 8.33 19.94 -5.17
CA GLY A 200 9.42 19.25 -4.48
C GLY A 200 10.46 18.68 -5.43
N CYS A 201 10.04 17.96 -6.48
CA CYS A 201 10.92 17.44 -7.52
C CYS A 201 11.75 18.56 -8.16
N LYS A 202 11.12 19.70 -8.47
CA LYS A 202 11.81 20.88 -9.02
C LYS A 202 12.89 21.40 -8.07
N ALA A 203 12.58 21.52 -6.77
CA ALA A 203 13.56 21.99 -5.78
C ALA A 203 14.76 21.03 -5.66
N ILE A 204 14.50 19.71 -5.61
CA ILE A 204 15.55 18.68 -5.57
C ILE A 204 16.42 18.76 -6.83
N HIS A 205 15.79 18.85 -8.00
CA HIS A 205 16.49 18.91 -9.28
C HIS A 205 17.42 20.13 -9.37
N LEU A 206 16.92 21.33 -9.02
CA LEU A 206 17.71 22.56 -8.99
C LEU A 206 18.85 22.53 -7.97
N SER A 207 18.76 21.67 -6.95
CA SER A 207 19.78 21.50 -5.92
C SER A 207 20.85 20.45 -6.28
N GLY A 208 20.85 19.95 -7.53
CA GLY A 208 21.81 18.93 -7.99
C GLY A 208 21.32 17.48 -7.82
N GLY A 209 20.06 17.28 -7.43
CA GLY A 209 19.45 15.95 -7.30
C GLY A 209 19.55 15.35 -5.89
N ALA A 210 18.95 14.17 -5.74
CA ALA A 210 18.97 13.39 -4.51
C ALA A 210 19.78 12.10 -4.66
N THR A 211 20.27 11.57 -3.54
CA THR A 211 20.92 10.26 -3.46
C THR A 211 20.14 9.36 -2.52
N SER A 212 19.86 8.13 -2.95
CA SER A 212 19.21 7.10 -2.13
C SER A 212 19.97 5.79 -2.20
N ILE A 213 20.02 5.08 -1.06
CA ILE A 213 20.71 3.79 -0.90
C ILE A 213 19.76 2.83 -0.18
N LEU A 214 19.66 1.60 -0.68
CA LEU A 214 18.88 0.54 -0.06
C LEU A 214 19.72 -0.14 1.05
N LEU A 215 19.30 0.02 2.30
CA LEU A 215 20.03 -0.53 3.45
C LEU A 215 19.68 -2.00 3.74
N LYS A 216 18.43 -2.39 3.49
CA LYS A 216 17.95 -3.75 3.73
C LYS A 216 16.78 -4.08 2.82
N ASP A 217 16.81 -5.29 2.27
CA ASP A 217 15.70 -5.91 1.54
C ASP A 217 15.39 -7.27 2.15
N GLY A 218 14.13 -7.47 2.54
CA GLY A 218 13.69 -8.70 3.17
C GLY A 218 12.23 -8.67 3.56
N MET A 219 11.40 -9.42 2.83
CA MET A 219 10.00 -9.66 3.16
C MET A 219 9.89 -10.62 4.35
N THR A 220 8.88 -10.41 5.19
CA THR A 220 8.74 -11.18 6.44
C THR A 220 7.40 -11.86 6.59
N ARG A 221 7.41 -13.03 7.23
CA ARG A 221 6.21 -13.74 7.69
C ARG A 221 6.45 -14.22 9.11
N ALA A 222 5.44 -14.04 9.96
CA ALA A 222 5.56 -14.32 11.39
C ALA A 222 4.43 -15.24 11.89
N PRO A 223 4.51 -16.56 11.66
CA PRO A 223 3.59 -17.50 12.28
C PRO A 223 3.76 -17.53 13.80
N VAL A 224 2.70 -17.96 14.48
CA VAL A 224 2.70 -18.30 15.90
C VAL A 224 2.51 -19.80 16.04
N VAL A 225 3.37 -20.43 16.82
CA VAL A 225 3.22 -21.83 17.22
C VAL A 225 3.02 -21.91 18.74
N ARG A 226 2.22 -22.86 19.20
CA ARG A 226 1.85 -23.01 20.61
C ARG A 226 2.22 -24.39 21.11
N PHE A 227 2.84 -24.42 22.29
CA PHE A 227 3.27 -25.64 22.95
C PHE A 227 2.45 -25.92 24.21
N SER A 228 2.60 -27.12 24.77
CA SER A 228 2.02 -27.48 26.07
C SER A 228 2.66 -26.69 27.21
N THR A 229 3.97 -26.38 27.12
CA THR A 229 4.74 -25.68 28.14
C THR A 229 5.62 -24.58 27.56
N ALA A 230 5.96 -23.58 28.38
CA ALA A 230 6.92 -22.54 28.01
C ALA A 230 8.32 -23.11 27.75
N LYS A 231 8.70 -24.20 28.44
CA LYS A 231 9.96 -24.91 28.23
C LYS A 231 10.09 -25.43 26.79
N ARG A 232 9.04 -26.07 26.24
CA ARG A 232 9.04 -26.55 24.85
C ARG A 232 9.14 -25.42 23.83
N ALA A 233 8.48 -24.28 24.09
CA ALA A 233 8.62 -23.09 23.26
C ALA A 233 10.05 -22.53 23.26
N ALA A 234 10.71 -22.54 24.43
CA ALA A 234 12.11 -22.13 24.55
C ALA A 234 13.07 -23.08 23.84
N GLU A 235 12.86 -24.39 23.93
CA GLU A 235 13.66 -25.38 23.20
C GLU A 235 13.59 -25.16 21.69
N LEU A 236 12.41 -24.89 21.11
CA LEU A 236 12.30 -24.57 19.68
C LEU A 236 12.98 -23.24 19.34
N LYS A 237 12.87 -22.21 20.19
CA LYS A 237 13.59 -20.94 19.98
C LYS A 237 15.10 -21.18 19.86
N PHE A 238 15.68 -21.94 20.78
CA PHE A 238 17.11 -22.25 20.74
C PHE A 238 17.47 -23.04 19.48
N TYR A 239 16.65 -24.01 19.08
CA TYR A 239 16.88 -24.77 17.85
C TYR A 239 16.89 -23.88 16.59
N LEU A 240 15.94 -22.95 16.46
CA LEU A 240 15.80 -22.08 15.29
C LEU A 240 16.84 -20.95 15.22
N GLU A 241 17.37 -20.52 16.37
CA GLU A 241 18.39 -19.46 16.45
C GLU A 241 19.82 -20.01 16.47
N ASP A 242 19.99 -21.33 16.51
CA ASP A 242 21.28 -22.00 16.38
C ASP A 242 21.79 -21.94 14.93
N PRO A 243 22.97 -21.34 14.68
CA PRO A 243 23.57 -21.26 13.36
C PRO A 243 23.76 -22.62 12.67
N GLU A 244 23.99 -23.70 13.43
CA GLU A 244 24.20 -25.04 12.85
C GLU A 244 22.94 -25.60 12.19
N ASN A 245 21.75 -25.18 12.65
CA ASN A 245 20.48 -25.64 12.10
C ASN A 245 19.99 -24.77 10.94
N PHE A 246 20.53 -23.56 10.77
CA PHE A 246 20.04 -22.58 9.81
C PHE A 246 20.08 -23.10 8.37
N ASP A 247 21.17 -23.77 7.97
CA ASP A 247 21.32 -24.28 6.60
C ASP A 247 20.25 -25.33 6.25
N THR A 248 19.92 -26.20 7.22
CA THR A 248 18.85 -27.20 7.04
C THR A 248 17.50 -26.53 6.84
N LEU A 249 17.17 -25.55 7.68
CA LEU A 249 15.93 -24.77 7.59
C LEU A 249 15.87 -23.97 6.28
N ALA A 250 17.00 -23.38 5.87
CA ALA A 250 17.12 -22.63 4.64
C ALA A 250 16.91 -23.53 3.41
N VAL A 251 17.47 -24.75 3.40
CA VAL A 251 17.23 -25.71 2.30
C VAL A 251 15.75 -26.03 2.17
N VAL A 252 15.05 -26.29 3.28
CA VAL A 252 13.61 -26.59 3.26
C VAL A 252 12.80 -25.38 2.76
N PHE A 253 13.09 -24.18 3.28
CA PHE A 253 12.44 -22.95 2.85
C PHE A 253 12.68 -22.68 1.35
N ASN A 254 13.93 -22.74 0.91
CA ASN A 254 14.36 -22.35 -0.44
C ASN A 254 13.85 -23.32 -1.51
N ARG A 255 13.47 -24.55 -1.17
CA ARG A 255 12.83 -25.49 -2.11
C ARG A 255 11.46 -24.99 -2.60
N SER A 256 10.81 -24.09 -1.87
CA SER A 256 9.49 -23.56 -2.24
C SER A 256 9.52 -22.60 -3.44
N SER A 257 10.68 -22.00 -3.75
CA SER A 257 10.82 -20.96 -4.79
C SER A 257 12.24 -20.81 -5.33
N ARG A 258 12.35 -20.51 -6.63
CA ARG A 258 13.64 -20.21 -7.28
C ARG A 258 14.24 -18.88 -6.80
N PHE A 259 13.43 -17.93 -6.36
CA PHE A 259 13.86 -16.59 -5.92
C PHE A 259 13.93 -16.44 -4.41
N GLY A 260 13.08 -17.16 -3.68
CA GLY A 260 12.98 -17.08 -2.23
C GLY A 260 14.26 -17.56 -1.56
N ARG A 261 14.94 -16.69 -0.80
CA ARG A 261 16.09 -17.09 0.02
C ARG A 261 15.89 -16.68 1.46
N LEU A 262 15.88 -17.66 2.36
CA LEU A 262 15.83 -17.41 3.79
C LEU A 262 17.08 -16.62 4.21
N GLN A 263 16.88 -15.49 4.89
CA GLN A 263 17.95 -14.63 5.40
C GLN A 263 18.13 -14.77 6.91
N SER A 264 17.03 -14.85 7.67
CA SER A 264 17.08 -15.02 9.13
C SER A 264 15.72 -15.46 9.69
N ILE A 265 15.76 -16.09 10.86
CA ILE A 265 14.58 -16.37 11.68
C ILE A 265 14.83 -15.71 13.03
N LYS A 266 13.90 -14.85 13.47
CA LYS A 266 13.96 -14.22 14.81
C LYS A 266 12.78 -14.65 15.63
N CYS A 267 13.02 -15.12 16.86
CA CYS A 267 11.99 -15.71 17.68
C CYS A 267 11.64 -14.84 18.90
N ALA A 268 10.35 -14.65 19.17
CA ALA A 268 9.86 -14.01 20.39
C ALA A 268 8.92 -14.95 21.14
N ILE A 269 9.13 -15.12 22.46
CA ILE A 269 8.33 -16.01 23.32
C ILE A 269 7.32 -15.19 24.11
N ALA A 270 6.08 -15.68 24.18
CA ALA A 270 5.06 -15.22 25.11
C ALA A 270 4.41 -16.42 25.82
N GLY A 271 4.93 -16.75 27.01
CA GLY A 271 4.50 -17.95 27.74
C GLY A 271 4.76 -19.22 26.94
N LYS A 272 3.69 -19.90 26.52
CA LYS A 272 3.75 -21.13 25.71
C LYS A 272 3.61 -20.89 24.20
N ASN A 273 3.51 -19.64 23.77
CA ASN A 273 3.46 -19.25 22.37
C ASN A 273 4.85 -18.78 21.92
N LEU A 274 5.21 -19.13 20.69
CA LEU A 274 6.45 -18.73 20.03
C LEU A 274 6.11 -18.08 18.69
N TYR A 275 6.52 -16.82 18.53
CA TYR A 275 6.37 -16.04 17.31
C TYR A 275 7.67 -16.11 16.52
N LEU A 276 7.59 -16.57 15.27
CA LEU A 276 8.75 -16.87 14.44
C LEU A 276 8.82 -15.91 13.26
N ARG A 277 9.63 -14.86 13.34
CA ARG A 277 9.77 -13.90 12.23
C ARG A 277 10.80 -14.39 11.23
N PHE A 278 10.33 -15.03 10.16
CA PHE A 278 11.13 -15.35 8.98
C PHE A 278 11.37 -14.07 8.18
N THR A 279 12.60 -13.84 7.74
CA THR A 279 12.98 -12.79 6.80
C THR A 279 13.63 -13.44 5.59
N CYS A 280 13.24 -13.04 4.38
CA CYS A 280 13.75 -13.64 3.15
C CYS A 280 13.79 -12.63 2.00
N SER A 281 14.70 -12.86 1.05
CA SER A 281 14.69 -12.12 -0.23
C SER A 281 13.68 -12.74 -1.19
N THR A 282 13.05 -11.92 -2.02
CA THR A 282 11.95 -12.33 -2.89
C THR A 282 12.17 -11.98 -4.37
N GLY A 283 13.39 -11.54 -4.73
CA GLY A 283 13.69 -11.01 -6.06
C GLY A 283 12.92 -9.70 -6.27
N ASP A 284 12.35 -9.50 -7.46
CA ASP A 284 11.57 -8.29 -7.79
C ASP A 284 10.12 -8.35 -7.29
N ALA A 285 9.66 -9.52 -6.82
CA ALA A 285 8.33 -9.66 -6.27
C ALA A 285 8.26 -9.12 -4.84
N MET A 286 7.14 -8.50 -4.47
CA MET A 286 6.85 -8.18 -3.07
C MET A 286 6.82 -9.46 -2.20
N GLY A 287 6.36 -10.57 -2.78
CA GLY A 287 6.72 -11.92 -2.31
C GLY A 287 5.88 -12.52 -1.18
N MET A 288 4.79 -11.89 -0.75
CA MET A 288 3.95 -12.39 0.37
C MET A 288 3.51 -13.87 0.23
N ASN A 289 3.03 -14.27 -0.94
CA ASN A 289 2.62 -15.66 -1.20
C ASN A 289 3.82 -16.62 -1.16
N MET A 290 4.95 -16.18 -1.74
CA MET A 290 6.19 -16.93 -1.76
C MET A 290 6.71 -17.18 -0.35
N VAL A 291 6.80 -16.14 0.48
CA VAL A 291 7.25 -16.27 1.88
C VAL A 291 6.30 -17.17 2.67
N SER A 292 4.99 -17.00 2.49
CA SER A 292 3.99 -17.81 3.20
C SER A 292 4.14 -19.30 2.89
N LYS A 293 4.32 -19.66 1.62
CA LYS A 293 4.57 -21.04 1.20
C LYS A 293 5.89 -21.58 1.75
N GLY A 294 6.96 -20.79 1.69
CA GLY A 294 8.26 -21.18 2.24
C GLY A 294 8.21 -21.42 3.75
N VAL A 295 7.50 -20.56 4.49
CA VAL A 295 7.31 -20.74 5.93
C VAL A 295 6.47 -21.98 6.23
N GLN A 296 5.39 -22.22 5.50
CA GLN A 296 4.56 -23.42 5.69
C GLN A 296 5.41 -24.69 5.55
N ASN A 297 6.22 -24.78 4.50
CA ASN A 297 7.10 -25.93 4.28
C ASN A 297 8.13 -26.15 5.40
N VAL A 298 8.53 -25.11 6.13
CA VAL A 298 9.46 -25.23 7.27
C VAL A 298 8.72 -25.65 8.55
N LEU A 299 7.43 -25.31 8.66
CA LEU A 299 6.59 -25.69 9.79
C LEU A 299 6.08 -27.14 9.70
N ASP A 300 5.81 -27.62 8.49
CA ASP A 300 5.40 -29.00 8.19
C ASP A 300 6.55 -30.00 8.34
#